data_AF-A0A927IQ64-F1
#
_entry.id   AF-A0A927IQ64-F1
#
_cell.length_a   1.000
_cell.length_b   1.000
_cell.length_c   1.000
_cell.angle_alpha   90.00
_cell.angle_beta   90.00
_cell.angle_gamma   90.00
#
_symmetry.space_group_name_H-M   'P 1'
#
loop_
_entity.id
_entity.type
_entity.pdbx_description
1 polymer ?
#
loop_
_entity_poly.entity_id
_entity_poly.type
_entity_poly.pdbx_seq_one_letter_code
_entity_poly.pdbx_strand_id
1 'polypeptide(L)'
;MSDDDVTDEQQDPTAQREADDARREAEALRRDREKADRQVAKETERARRDQERADREAAKEVERLQKEARNAAREAGKALREAEQAERQAALARQRAAREAEKARRQAQRADPDGAASAPADLPADVAVLWRTPAPARRGPRPGLSLDQIADAAITLADAEGIDAVSMARLAESLGFTTMSLYRYVASKDEVLMLMSDRAAGRPPVVGPEVGDWRARLEVLLGLSAPVLRQHPWMSRTSTLLFAVGPNRLAWMEQMLAALEGTALSEGAKLAAVGALSSHQLEWARQVDARASRAASSGGTDAVIGRLVDPVAHPAMARVVAAGVLDESDDVGDDGLDFGTRLILDGIGALVDGAR
;
A
#
# COMPACT_ATOMS: atom_id res chain seq x y z
N MET A 1 -89.50 76.26 -58.59
CA MET A 1 -90.40 75.25 -59.18
C MET A 1 -89.45 74.26 -59.84
N SER A 2 -89.03 73.22 -59.11
CA SER A 2 -89.69 71.90 -59.07
C SER A 2 -89.51 71.22 -60.44
N ASP A 3 -88.88 70.07 -60.59
CA ASP A 3 -88.91 68.86 -59.77
C ASP A 3 -87.66 67.98 -59.97
N ASP A 4 -87.44 67.09 -59.00
CA ASP A 4 -86.64 65.88 -59.06
C ASP A 4 -86.98 65.02 -60.29
N ASP A 5 -85.98 64.36 -60.87
CA ASP A 5 -86.19 62.99 -61.34
C ASP A 5 -84.94 62.13 -61.12
N VAL A 6 -85.15 61.05 -60.39
CA VAL A 6 -84.18 60.06 -59.94
C VAL A 6 -84.07 59.03 -61.06
N THR A 7 -82.87 58.80 -61.59
CA THR A 7 -82.59 57.63 -62.44
C THR A 7 -81.62 56.68 -61.75
N ASP A 8 -82.21 55.54 -61.42
CA ASP A 8 -81.73 54.34 -60.77
C ASP A 8 -80.63 53.65 -61.60
N GLU A 9 -79.43 53.53 -61.04
CA GLU A 9 -78.28 52.84 -61.64
C GLU A 9 -78.44 51.33 -61.40
N GLN A 10 -79.06 50.63 -62.35
CA GLN A 10 -79.25 49.17 -62.32
C GLN A 10 -77.89 48.45 -62.23
N GLN A 11 -77.57 47.93 -61.04
CA GLN A 11 -76.41 47.06 -60.79
C GLN A 11 -76.61 45.67 -61.42
N ASP A 12 -75.62 45.16 -62.15
CA ASP A 12 -75.61 43.84 -62.79
C ASP A 12 -75.71 42.70 -61.75
N PRO A 13 -76.79 41.90 -61.75
CA PRO A 13 -77.04 40.86 -60.75
C PRO A 13 -76.02 39.70 -60.78
N THR A 14 -75.23 39.58 -61.85
CA THR A 14 -74.20 38.54 -61.99
C THR A 14 -72.93 38.95 -61.23
N ALA A 15 -72.51 40.21 -61.39
CA ALA A 15 -71.37 40.77 -60.67
C ALA A 15 -71.60 40.84 -59.15
N GLN A 16 -72.84 41.09 -58.72
CA GLN A 16 -73.20 41.08 -57.30
C GLN A 16 -73.06 39.69 -56.66
N ARG A 17 -73.43 38.61 -57.40
CA ARG A 17 -73.32 37.23 -56.91
C ARG A 17 -71.87 36.76 -56.82
N GLU A 18 -71.04 37.08 -57.82
CA GLU A 18 -69.61 36.76 -57.77
C GLU A 18 -68.89 37.51 -56.65
N ALA A 19 -69.27 38.77 -56.39
CA ALA A 19 -68.74 39.54 -55.26
C ALA A 19 -69.17 38.96 -53.90
N ASP A 20 -70.41 38.48 -53.78
CA ASP A 20 -70.91 37.83 -52.56
C ASP A 20 -70.27 36.45 -52.31
N ASP A 21 -70.05 35.66 -53.36
CA ASP A 21 -69.37 34.36 -53.26
C ASP A 21 -67.88 34.54 -52.93
N ALA A 22 -67.19 35.51 -53.54
CA ALA A 22 -65.82 35.85 -53.19
C ALA A 22 -65.70 36.37 -51.74
N ARG A 23 -66.70 37.12 -51.24
CA ARG A 23 -66.75 37.54 -49.83
C ARG A 23 -66.94 36.35 -48.88
N ARG A 24 -67.81 35.39 -49.23
CA ARG A 24 -68.02 34.16 -48.44
C ARG A 24 -66.79 33.28 -48.41
N GLU A 25 -66.10 33.13 -49.54
CA GLU A 25 -64.85 32.37 -49.65
C GLU A 25 -63.71 33.04 -48.85
N ALA A 26 -63.57 34.37 -48.95
CA ALA A 26 -62.62 35.11 -48.13
C ALA A 26 -62.92 35.02 -46.63
N GLU A 27 -64.19 35.03 -46.24
CA GLU A 27 -64.60 34.84 -44.85
C GLU A 27 -64.35 33.41 -44.35
N ALA A 28 -64.55 32.39 -45.21
CA ALA A 28 -64.23 31.00 -44.90
C ALA A 28 -62.72 30.80 -44.71
N LEU A 29 -61.89 31.30 -45.63
CA LEU A 29 -60.43 31.26 -45.52
C LEU A 29 -59.93 32.01 -44.27
N ARG A 30 -60.55 33.14 -43.92
CA ARG A 30 -60.24 33.88 -42.69
C ARG A 30 -60.56 33.03 -41.45
N ARG A 31 -61.74 32.40 -41.40
CA ARG A 31 -62.14 31.53 -40.28
C ARG A 31 -61.23 30.31 -40.15
N ASP A 32 -60.79 29.72 -41.27
CA ASP A 32 -59.88 28.57 -41.25
C ASP A 32 -58.47 28.97 -40.83
N ARG A 33 -57.98 30.14 -41.26
CA ARG A 33 -56.73 30.71 -40.75
C ARG A 33 -56.81 31.01 -39.26
N GLU A 34 -57.89 31.62 -38.79
CA GLU A 34 -58.10 31.87 -37.35
C GLU A 34 -58.18 30.56 -36.54
N LYS A 35 -58.75 29.49 -37.09
CA LYS A 35 -58.74 28.15 -36.46
C LYS A 35 -57.34 27.55 -36.43
N ALA A 36 -56.60 27.62 -37.54
CA ALA A 36 -55.22 27.14 -37.63
C ALA A 36 -54.31 27.87 -36.63
N ASP A 37 -54.39 29.20 -36.57
CA ASP A 37 -53.63 30.03 -35.63
C ASP A 37 -53.97 29.68 -34.17
N ARG A 38 -55.26 29.46 -33.85
CA ARG A 38 -55.69 28.98 -32.53
C ARG A 38 -55.16 27.58 -32.21
N GLN A 39 -55.05 26.71 -33.20
CA GLN A 39 -54.52 25.36 -33.01
C GLN A 39 -53.01 25.37 -32.77
N VAL A 40 -52.25 26.14 -33.58
CA VAL A 40 -50.82 26.37 -33.38
C VAL A 40 -50.54 26.99 -32.00
N ALA A 41 -51.35 27.98 -31.59
CA ALA A 41 -51.21 28.59 -30.27
C ALA A 41 -51.47 27.58 -29.13
N LYS A 42 -52.47 26.71 -29.27
CA LYS A 42 -52.75 25.63 -28.30
C LYS A 42 -51.61 24.61 -28.23
N GLU A 43 -51.08 24.19 -29.38
CA GLU A 43 -49.98 23.23 -29.45
C GLU A 43 -48.68 23.81 -28.87
N THR A 44 -48.40 25.09 -29.13
CA THR A 44 -47.23 25.79 -28.58
C THR A 44 -47.35 25.95 -27.06
N GLU A 45 -48.52 26.30 -26.55
CA GLU A 45 -48.78 26.38 -25.11
C GLU A 45 -48.68 25.00 -24.43
N ARG A 46 -49.12 23.92 -25.10
CA ARG A 46 -48.96 22.56 -24.59
C ARG A 46 -47.49 22.15 -24.55
N ALA A 47 -46.74 22.38 -25.62
CA ALA A 47 -45.31 22.10 -25.67
C ALA A 47 -44.53 22.89 -24.60
N ARG A 48 -44.89 24.16 -24.35
CA ARG A 48 -44.31 24.97 -23.28
C ARG A 48 -44.55 24.35 -21.90
N ARG A 49 -45.77 23.89 -21.61
CA ARG A 49 -46.10 23.24 -20.33
C ARG A 49 -45.38 21.90 -20.15
N ASP A 50 -45.26 21.13 -21.22
CA ASP A 50 -44.54 19.85 -21.19
C ASP A 50 -43.03 20.09 -20.93
N GLN A 51 -42.44 21.12 -21.56
CA GLN A 51 -41.06 21.54 -21.29
C GLN A 51 -40.88 22.03 -19.85
N GLU A 52 -41.74 22.91 -19.35
CA GLU A 52 -41.69 23.38 -17.95
C GLU A 52 -41.82 22.23 -16.95
N ARG A 53 -42.62 21.20 -17.27
CA ARG A 53 -42.75 20.01 -16.44
C ARG A 53 -41.47 19.16 -16.47
N ALA A 54 -40.89 18.93 -17.65
CA ALA A 54 -39.64 18.21 -17.81
C ALA A 54 -38.49 18.91 -17.06
N ASP A 55 -38.39 20.24 -17.16
CA ASP A 55 -37.38 21.04 -16.46
C ASP A 55 -37.52 20.94 -14.94
N ARG A 56 -38.76 20.92 -14.41
CA ARG A 56 -39.02 20.72 -12.97
C ARG A 56 -38.67 19.32 -12.51
N GLU A 57 -38.92 18.29 -13.32
CA GLU A 57 -38.54 16.92 -13.00
C GLU A 57 -37.01 16.74 -13.03
N ALA A 58 -36.34 17.33 -14.02
CA ALA A 58 -34.87 17.36 -14.09
C ALA A 58 -34.24 18.10 -12.91
N ALA A 59 -34.81 19.25 -12.50
CA ALA A 59 -34.32 20.00 -11.35
C ALA A 59 -34.44 19.19 -10.04
N LYS A 60 -35.55 18.47 -9.84
CA LYS A 60 -35.73 17.57 -8.69
C LYS A 60 -34.73 16.42 -8.70
N GLU A 61 -34.44 15.88 -9.87
CA GLU A 61 -33.45 14.80 -10.02
C GLU A 61 -32.04 15.26 -9.69
N VAL A 62 -31.64 16.45 -10.17
CA VAL A 62 -30.36 17.07 -9.82
C VAL A 62 -30.27 17.30 -8.31
N GLU A 63 -31.33 17.81 -7.68
CA GLU A 63 -31.37 18.01 -6.22
C GLU A 63 -31.24 16.69 -5.45
N ARG A 64 -31.90 15.62 -5.92
CA ARG A 64 -31.80 14.27 -5.33
C ARG A 64 -30.36 13.76 -5.40
N LEU A 65 -29.74 13.80 -6.58
CA LEU A 65 -28.36 13.35 -6.79
C LEU A 65 -27.36 14.17 -5.96
N GLN A 66 -27.55 15.48 -5.85
CA GLN A 66 -26.73 16.33 -4.98
C GLN A 66 -26.86 15.95 -3.51
N LYS A 67 -28.07 15.60 -3.05
CA LYS A 67 -28.31 15.15 -1.67
C LYS A 67 -27.68 13.79 -1.41
N GLU A 68 -27.79 12.86 -2.35
CA GLU A 68 -27.14 11.54 -2.27
C GLU A 68 -25.61 11.68 -2.23
N ALA A 69 -25.02 12.49 -3.10
CA ALA A 69 -23.58 12.76 -3.10
C ALA A 69 -23.10 13.38 -1.77
N ARG A 70 -23.85 14.33 -1.20
CA ARG A 70 -23.54 14.91 0.11
C ARG A 70 -23.60 13.88 1.24
N ASN A 71 -24.57 12.97 1.20
CA ASN A 71 -24.69 11.91 2.19
C ASN A 71 -23.54 10.89 2.05
N ALA A 72 -23.23 10.48 0.82
CA ALA A 72 -22.11 9.59 0.55
C ALA A 72 -20.77 10.19 1.01
N ALA A 73 -20.53 11.49 0.76
CA ALA A 73 -19.34 12.18 1.24
C ALA A 73 -19.27 12.24 2.78
N ARG A 74 -20.41 12.39 3.48
CA ARG A 74 -20.47 12.35 4.94
C ARG A 74 -20.13 10.97 5.49
N GLU A 75 -20.68 9.91 4.90
CA GLU A 75 -20.40 8.52 5.27
C GLU A 75 -18.93 8.16 5.01
N ALA A 76 -18.39 8.52 3.85
CA ALA A 76 -16.96 8.33 3.54
C ALA A 76 -16.06 9.07 4.54
N GLY A 77 -16.39 10.32 4.89
CA GLY A 77 -15.65 11.06 5.91
C GLY A 77 -15.78 10.48 7.32
N LYS A 78 -16.88 9.80 7.64
CA LYS A 78 -17.06 9.06 8.90
C LYS A 78 -16.20 7.79 8.91
N ALA A 79 -16.26 7.01 7.83
CA ALA A 79 -15.45 5.80 7.67
C ALA A 79 -13.94 6.10 7.75
N LEU A 80 -13.48 7.19 7.12
CA LEU A 80 -12.06 7.60 7.22
C LEU A 80 -11.65 7.92 8.65
N ARG A 81 -12.48 8.65 9.41
CA ARG A 81 -12.21 8.95 10.83
C ARG A 81 -12.22 7.69 11.70
N GLU A 82 -13.12 6.74 11.42
CA GLU A 82 -13.16 5.46 12.12
C GLU A 82 -11.90 4.62 11.82
N ALA A 83 -11.44 4.61 10.57
CA ALA A 83 -10.19 3.96 10.17
C ALA A 83 -8.96 4.60 10.85
N GLU A 84 -8.84 5.93 10.83
CA GLU A 84 -7.77 6.64 11.54
C GLU A 84 -7.80 6.38 13.06
N GLN A 85 -8.98 6.28 13.66
CA GLN A 85 -9.12 5.94 15.08
C GLN A 85 -8.71 4.50 15.36
N ALA A 86 -9.10 3.54 14.51
CA ALA A 86 -8.70 2.16 14.62
C ALA A 86 -7.17 2.01 14.48
N GLU A 87 -6.56 2.73 13.54
CA GLU A 87 -5.11 2.73 13.35
C GLU A 87 -4.38 3.31 14.58
N ARG A 88 -4.85 4.44 15.13
CA ARG A 88 -4.31 5.01 16.38
C ARG A 88 -4.47 4.06 17.56
N GLN A 89 -5.60 3.36 17.67
CA GLN A 89 -5.80 2.35 18.72
C GLN A 89 -4.85 1.16 18.55
N ALA A 90 -4.66 0.67 17.33
CA ALA A 90 -3.69 -0.38 17.02
C ALA A 90 -2.25 0.05 17.35
N ALA A 91 -1.87 1.28 17.03
CA ALA A 91 -0.55 1.84 17.38
C ALA A 91 -0.35 1.92 18.90
N LEU A 92 -1.37 2.37 19.65
CA LEU A 92 -1.33 2.40 21.12
C LEU A 92 -1.28 0.99 21.73
N ALA A 93 -2.01 0.02 21.16
CA ALA A 93 -1.96 -1.38 21.57
C ALA A 93 -0.57 -1.98 21.35
N ARG A 94 0.05 -1.71 20.20
CA ARG A 94 1.46 -2.10 19.90
C ARG A 94 2.43 -1.50 20.91
N GLN A 95 2.29 -0.22 21.25
CA GLN A 95 3.13 0.42 22.28
C GLN A 95 2.93 -0.18 23.67
N ARG A 96 1.68 -0.52 24.05
CA ARG A 96 1.39 -1.19 25.34
C ARG A 96 1.99 -2.58 25.38
N ALA A 97 1.80 -3.38 24.32
CA ALA A 97 2.40 -4.70 24.19
C ALA A 97 3.94 -4.64 24.27
N ALA A 98 4.57 -3.66 23.62
CA ALA A 98 6.01 -3.44 23.71
C ALA A 98 6.47 -3.10 25.14
N ARG A 99 5.73 -2.24 25.86
CA ARG A 99 6.04 -1.90 27.27
C ARG A 99 5.81 -3.07 28.22
N GLU A 100 4.77 -3.86 28.01
CA GLU A 100 4.49 -5.08 28.78
C GLU A 100 5.55 -6.15 28.52
N ALA A 101 5.97 -6.33 27.26
CA ALA A 101 7.08 -7.21 26.90
C ALA A 101 8.40 -6.75 27.56
N GLU A 102 8.68 -5.44 27.60
CA GLU A 102 9.86 -4.91 28.30
C GLU A 102 9.76 -5.10 29.82
N LYS A 103 8.58 -4.90 30.41
CA LYS A 103 8.35 -5.14 31.84
C LYS A 103 8.49 -6.62 32.19
N ALA A 104 7.93 -7.51 31.37
CA ALA A 104 8.07 -8.96 31.49
C ALA A 104 9.55 -9.38 31.34
N ARG A 105 10.31 -8.79 30.41
CA ARG A 105 11.76 -8.99 30.28
C ARG A 105 12.50 -8.58 31.56
N ARG A 106 12.20 -7.40 32.12
CA ARG A 106 12.79 -6.92 33.38
C ARG A 106 12.39 -7.78 34.58
N GLN A 107 11.19 -8.35 34.58
CA GLN A 107 10.71 -9.25 35.63
C GLN A 107 11.36 -10.64 35.53
N ALA A 108 11.48 -11.21 34.33
CA ALA A 108 12.22 -12.44 34.08
C ALA A 108 13.70 -12.31 34.47
N GLN A 109 14.34 -11.16 34.14
CA GLN A 109 15.71 -10.84 34.57
C GLN A 109 15.87 -10.68 36.10
N ARG A 110 14.78 -10.42 36.84
CA ARG A 110 14.80 -10.31 38.32
C ARG A 110 14.42 -11.61 39.02
N ALA A 111 13.61 -12.46 38.37
CA ALA A 111 13.08 -13.69 38.95
C ALA A 111 14.07 -14.87 38.89
N ASP A 112 15.12 -14.77 38.06
CA ASP A 112 16.08 -15.86 37.88
C ASP A 112 17.54 -15.36 37.86
N PRO A 113 18.19 -15.23 39.04
CA PRO A 113 19.59 -14.80 39.11
C PRO A 113 20.59 -15.92 38.77
N ASP A 114 20.17 -17.20 38.75
CA ASP A 114 21.05 -18.37 38.55
C ASP A 114 20.70 -19.22 37.30
N GLY A 115 19.54 -19.02 36.66
CA GLY A 115 19.14 -19.65 35.40
C GLY A 115 19.63 -18.88 34.17
N ALA A 116 20.83 -18.30 34.24
CA ALA A 116 21.55 -17.90 33.05
C ALA A 116 21.81 -19.18 32.25
N ALA A 117 20.96 -19.46 31.25
CA ALA A 117 21.29 -20.40 30.21
C ALA A 117 22.57 -19.87 29.56
N SER A 118 23.72 -20.35 30.04
CA SER A 118 24.98 -20.20 29.35
C SER A 118 24.72 -20.66 27.93
N ALA A 119 25.16 -19.88 26.94
CA ALA A 119 25.20 -20.33 25.56
C ALA A 119 25.67 -21.80 25.55
N PRO A 120 24.99 -22.72 24.83
CA PRO A 120 25.33 -24.14 24.85
C PRO A 120 26.85 -24.30 24.65
N ALA A 121 27.48 -25.16 25.45
CA ALA A 121 28.91 -25.12 25.76
C ALA A 121 29.88 -25.27 24.57
N ASP A 122 29.37 -25.45 23.34
CA ASP A 122 30.15 -25.76 22.13
C ASP A 122 29.70 -24.95 20.90
N LEU A 123 29.20 -23.72 21.06
CA LEU A 123 28.92 -22.87 19.89
C LEU A 123 30.22 -22.35 19.25
N PRO A 124 30.28 -22.28 17.89
CA PRO A 124 31.29 -21.50 17.19
C PRO A 124 31.41 -20.09 17.79
N ALA A 125 32.64 -19.58 17.93
CA ALA A 125 32.91 -18.36 18.69
C ALA A 125 32.14 -17.14 18.16
N ASP A 126 31.98 -17.07 16.85
CA ASP A 126 31.28 -16.04 16.10
C ASP A 126 29.76 -16.06 16.36
N VAL A 127 29.16 -17.27 16.47
CA VAL A 127 27.76 -17.44 16.87
C VAL A 127 27.59 -17.19 18.37
N ALA A 128 28.50 -17.69 19.21
CA ALA A 128 28.42 -17.57 20.67
C ALA A 128 28.33 -16.11 21.12
N VAL A 129 28.99 -15.18 20.41
CA VAL A 129 28.92 -13.73 20.66
C VAL A 129 27.49 -13.18 20.59
N LEU A 130 26.65 -13.69 19.69
CA LEU A 130 25.23 -13.29 19.56
C LEU A 130 24.38 -13.74 20.76
N TRP A 131 24.78 -14.81 21.43
CA TRP A 131 24.07 -15.42 22.57
C TRP A 131 24.64 -14.98 23.93
N ARG A 132 25.64 -14.10 23.94
CA ARG A 132 26.18 -13.56 25.20
C ARG A 132 25.12 -12.68 25.85
N THR A 133 24.51 -13.20 26.91
CA THR A 133 23.62 -12.42 27.76
C THR A 133 24.44 -11.28 28.40
N PRO A 134 23.97 -10.01 28.34
CA PRO A 134 24.64 -8.92 29.04
C PRO A 134 24.76 -9.28 30.52
N ALA A 135 25.97 -9.28 31.06
CA ALA A 135 26.18 -9.54 32.47
C ALA A 135 25.32 -8.57 33.30
N PRO A 136 24.62 -9.02 34.37
CA PRO A 136 23.87 -8.12 35.24
C PRO A 136 24.79 -7.02 35.74
N ALA A 137 24.31 -5.78 35.71
CA ALA A 137 25.10 -4.60 36.01
C ALA A 137 25.71 -4.71 37.42
N ARG A 138 26.99 -5.12 37.49
CA ARG A 138 27.73 -5.24 38.75
C ARG A 138 27.93 -3.84 39.31
N ARG A 139 27.75 -3.65 40.62
CA ARG A 139 28.09 -2.40 41.32
C ARG A 139 29.59 -2.12 41.11
N GLY A 140 29.89 -1.13 40.27
CA GLY A 140 31.23 -0.70 39.87
C GLY A 140 31.14 0.34 38.75
N PRO A 141 32.27 0.95 38.31
CA PRO A 141 32.27 1.85 37.15
C PRO A 141 31.69 1.11 35.94
N ARG A 142 30.75 1.74 35.22
CA ARG A 142 30.14 1.13 34.03
C ARG A 142 31.25 0.66 33.08
N PRO A 143 31.17 -0.56 32.52
CA PRO A 143 32.04 -0.94 31.41
C PRO A 143 31.92 0.14 30.32
N GLY A 144 33.05 0.67 29.84
CA GLY A 144 33.04 1.79 28.89
C GLY A 144 32.36 1.46 27.55
N LEU A 145 32.22 0.17 27.21
CA LEU A 145 31.68 -0.31 25.95
C LEU A 145 30.97 -1.68 26.15
N SER A 146 29.85 -1.90 25.45
CA SER A 146 29.09 -3.15 25.40
C SER A 146 28.84 -3.61 23.96
N LEU A 147 28.51 -4.90 23.75
CA LEU A 147 28.16 -5.43 22.43
C LEU A 147 26.95 -4.71 21.82
N ASP A 148 25.96 -4.36 22.65
CA ASP A 148 24.80 -3.58 22.24
C ASP A 148 25.19 -2.19 21.71
N GLN A 149 26.12 -1.50 22.39
CA GLN A 149 26.62 -0.20 21.96
C GLN A 149 27.43 -0.28 20.66
N ILE A 150 28.23 -1.33 20.50
CA ILE A 150 28.97 -1.59 19.25
C ILE A 150 28.00 -1.80 18.09
N ALA A 151 26.97 -2.62 18.30
CA ALA A 151 25.97 -2.91 17.29
C ALA A 151 25.12 -1.68 16.94
N ASP A 152 24.67 -0.89 17.92
CA ASP A 152 23.94 0.37 17.69
C ASP A 152 24.75 1.38 16.85
N ALA A 153 26.04 1.54 17.17
CA ALA A 153 26.92 2.45 16.44
C ALA A 153 27.19 1.94 15.01
N ALA A 154 27.33 0.63 14.82
CA ALA A 154 27.48 0.04 13.50
C ALA A 154 26.20 0.20 12.64
N ILE A 155 25.01 0.00 13.22
CA ILE A 155 23.72 0.28 12.56
C ILE A 155 23.64 1.73 12.13
N THR A 156 23.91 2.67 13.04
CA THR A 156 23.87 4.11 12.76
C THR A 156 24.82 4.49 11.62
N LEU A 157 26.04 3.93 11.61
CA LEU A 157 27.01 4.17 10.56
C LEU A 157 26.56 3.58 9.22
N ALA A 158 26.00 2.37 9.21
CA ALA A 158 25.52 1.72 7.99
C ALA A 158 24.26 2.38 7.40
N ASP A 159 23.36 2.87 8.26
CA ASP A 159 22.17 3.63 7.85
C ASP A 159 22.56 4.95 7.19
N ALA A 160 23.63 5.60 7.66
CA ALA A 160 24.05 6.92 7.18
C ALA A 160 25.01 6.86 5.97
N GLU A 161 25.98 5.96 5.99
CA GLU A 161 27.10 5.93 5.03
C GLU A 161 27.13 4.62 4.20
N GLY A 162 26.19 3.70 4.45
CA GLY A 162 26.14 2.39 3.79
C GLY A 162 27.06 1.35 4.44
N ILE A 163 26.86 0.08 4.07
CA ILE A 163 27.54 -1.05 4.71
C ILE A 163 29.06 -1.06 4.49
N ASP A 164 29.52 -0.48 3.38
CA ASP A 164 30.94 -0.44 3.02
C ASP A 164 31.72 0.53 3.93
N ALA A 165 31.06 1.52 4.54
CA ALA A 165 31.65 2.43 5.52
C ALA A 165 31.92 1.77 6.88
N VAL A 166 31.26 0.65 7.18
CA VAL A 166 31.45 -0.10 8.44
C VAL A 166 32.79 -0.82 8.42
N SER A 167 33.84 -0.12 8.85
CA SER A 167 35.16 -0.69 9.11
C SER A 167 35.46 -0.68 10.60
N MET A 168 36.34 -1.58 11.06
CA MET A 168 36.74 -1.64 12.47
C MET A 168 37.32 -0.31 12.97
N ALA A 169 38.11 0.38 12.13
CA ALA A 169 38.70 1.68 12.48
C ALA A 169 37.63 2.79 12.57
N ARG A 170 36.73 2.87 11.59
CA ARG A 170 35.66 3.88 11.55
C ARG A 170 34.67 3.69 12.70
N LEU A 171 34.34 2.45 13.01
CA LEU A 171 33.50 2.10 14.15
C LEU A 171 34.17 2.44 15.49
N ALA A 172 35.49 2.23 15.61
CA ALA A 172 36.23 2.62 16.81
C ALA A 172 36.18 4.13 17.02
N GLU A 173 36.45 4.88 15.95
CA GLU A 173 36.42 6.33 15.91
C GLU A 173 35.04 6.87 16.31
N SER A 174 33.95 6.32 15.74
CA SER A 174 32.59 6.78 16.06
C SER A 174 32.20 6.53 17.51
N LEU A 175 32.77 5.51 18.15
CA LEU A 175 32.58 5.18 19.55
C LEU A 175 33.55 5.92 20.49
N GLY A 176 34.56 6.61 19.97
CA GLY A 176 35.62 7.26 20.77
C GLY A 176 36.62 6.27 21.39
N PHE A 177 36.79 5.09 20.80
CA PHE A 177 37.72 4.05 21.24
C PHE A 177 38.80 3.77 20.20
N THR A 178 39.85 3.07 20.61
CA THR A 178 40.85 2.53 19.67
C THR A 178 40.35 1.23 19.03
N THR A 179 40.78 0.92 17.81
CA THR A 179 40.44 -0.35 17.14
C THR A 179 40.82 -1.57 17.99
N MET A 180 41.97 -1.51 18.69
CA MET A 180 42.40 -2.56 19.63
C MET A 180 41.42 -2.75 20.81
N SER A 181 40.72 -1.70 21.23
CA SER A 181 39.73 -1.80 22.30
C SER A 181 38.45 -2.51 21.85
N LEU A 182 38.05 -2.35 20.59
CA LEU A 182 36.91 -3.07 19.99
C LEU A 182 37.17 -4.57 19.90
N TYR A 183 38.39 -4.97 19.54
CA TYR A 183 38.75 -6.39 19.39
C TYR A 183 38.64 -7.22 20.68
N ARG A 184 38.52 -6.57 21.86
CA ARG A 184 38.21 -7.27 23.13
C ARG A 184 36.77 -7.76 23.22
N TYR A 185 35.87 -7.17 22.43
CA TYR A 185 34.44 -7.46 22.46
C TYR A 185 34.02 -8.32 21.27
N VAL A 186 34.58 -8.01 20.08
CA VAL A 186 34.28 -8.67 18.81
C VAL A 186 35.58 -9.07 18.13
N ALA A 187 35.71 -10.32 17.68
CA ALA A 187 36.94 -10.84 17.09
C ALA A 187 37.15 -10.40 15.63
N SER A 188 36.07 -10.04 14.92
CA SER A 188 36.12 -9.73 13.50
C SER A 188 35.07 -8.70 13.06
N LYS A 189 35.22 -8.17 11.84
CA LYS A 189 34.17 -7.38 11.18
C LYS A 189 32.91 -8.22 10.99
N ASP A 190 33.04 -9.51 10.66
CA ASP A 190 31.90 -10.40 10.43
C ASP A 190 31.04 -10.57 11.70
N GLU A 191 31.65 -10.64 12.88
CA GLU A 191 30.91 -10.64 14.15
C GLU A 191 30.12 -9.34 14.35
N VAL A 192 30.68 -8.18 14.00
CA VAL A 192 29.97 -6.90 14.03
C VAL A 192 28.78 -6.94 13.06
N LEU A 193 28.97 -7.45 11.85
CA LEU A 193 27.92 -7.57 10.84
C LEU A 193 26.78 -8.49 11.31
N MET A 194 27.10 -9.59 11.98
CA MET A 194 26.10 -10.48 12.57
C MET A 194 25.35 -9.83 13.74
N LEU A 195 26.07 -9.18 14.66
CA LEU A 195 25.50 -8.47 15.81
C LEU A 195 24.54 -7.37 15.37
N MET A 196 24.97 -6.52 14.43
CA MET A 196 24.12 -5.44 13.93
C MET A 196 22.90 -5.99 13.17
N SER A 197 23.06 -7.09 12.42
CA SER A 197 21.96 -7.70 11.67
C SER A 197 20.90 -8.34 12.56
N ASP A 198 21.29 -9.01 13.64
CA ASP A 198 20.35 -9.56 14.63
C ASP A 198 19.70 -8.45 15.46
N ARG A 199 20.47 -7.43 15.82
CA ARG A 199 19.96 -6.28 16.59
C ARG A 199 18.99 -5.43 15.79
N ALA A 200 19.29 -5.11 14.53
CA ALA A 200 18.40 -4.35 13.64
C ALA A 200 17.10 -5.10 13.36
N ALA A 201 17.14 -6.43 13.24
CA ALA A 201 15.94 -7.25 13.08
C ALA A 201 14.96 -7.07 14.25
N GLY A 202 15.50 -6.91 15.47
CA GLY A 202 14.71 -6.80 16.70
C GLY A 202 13.91 -8.07 17.00
N ARG A 203 13.37 -8.16 18.22
CA ARG A 203 12.53 -9.30 18.59
C ARG A 203 11.15 -9.15 17.93
N PRO A 204 10.63 -10.17 17.22
CA PRO A 204 9.28 -10.11 16.68
C PRO A 204 8.24 -10.04 17.80
N PRO A 205 7.08 -9.42 17.56
CA PRO A 205 5.92 -9.65 18.42
C PRO A 205 5.46 -11.10 18.30
N VAL A 206 4.78 -11.59 19.34
CA VAL A 206 4.13 -12.90 19.29
C VAL A 206 2.81 -12.74 18.54
N VAL A 207 2.63 -13.54 17.48
CA VAL A 207 1.41 -13.54 16.67
C VAL A 207 0.65 -14.84 16.94
N GLY A 208 -0.41 -14.75 17.74
CA GLY A 208 -1.18 -15.91 18.14
C GLY A 208 -2.34 -16.25 17.19
N PRO A 209 -3.07 -17.35 17.48
CA PRO A 209 -4.21 -17.79 16.69
C PRO A 209 -5.36 -16.78 16.58
N GLU A 210 -5.43 -15.80 17.49
CA GLU A 210 -6.43 -14.73 17.49
C GLU A 210 -6.37 -13.83 16.26
N VAL A 211 -5.23 -13.81 15.55
CA VAL A 211 -5.04 -13.03 14.33
C VAL A 211 -5.72 -13.67 13.11
N GLY A 212 -5.95 -14.99 13.13
CA GLY A 212 -6.62 -15.71 12.06
C GLY A 212 -5.91 -17.01 11.69
N ASP A 213 -6.11 -17.42 10.44
CA ASP A 213 -5.51 -18.63 9.89
C ASP A 213 -3.99 -18.48 9.69
N TRP A 214 -3.36 -19.55 9.16
CA TRP A 214 -1.92 -19.54 8.92
C TRP A 214 -1.49 -18.40 7.98
N ARG A 215 -2.33 -18.05 7.00
CA ARG A 215 -2.02 -17.03 6.01
C ARG A 215 -2.04 -15.65 6.64
N ALA A 216 -3.12 -15.30 7.35
CA ALA A 216 -3.25 -14.03 8.03
C ALA A 216 -2.10 -13.78 9.02
N ARG A 217 -1.69 -14.82 9.75
CA ARG A 217 -0.56 -14.75 10.68
C ARG A 217 0.77 -14.48 9.96
N LEU A 218 1.04 -15.14 8.84
CA LEU A 218 2.24 -14.88 8.04
C LEU A 218 2.21 -13.48 7.41
N GLU A 219 1.08 -13.04 6.87
CA GLU A 219 0.94 -11.70 6.29
C GLU A 219 1.26 -10.61 7.32
N VAL A 220 0.78 -10.76 8.56
CA VAL A 220 1.12 -9.84 9.66
C VAL A 220 2.62 -9.85 9.96
N LEU A 221 3.25 -11.03 10.07
CA LEU A 221 4.69 -11.13 10.33
C LEU A 221 5.52 -10.50 9.20
N LEU A 222 5.15 -10.74 7.94
CA LEU A 222 5.81 -10.18 6.76
C LEU A 222 5.64 -8.66 6.69
N GLY A 223 4.44 -8.16 7.01
CA GLY A 223 4.17 -6.72 7.10
C GLY A 223 4.93 -6.02 8.24
N LEU A 224 5.27 -6.74 9.30
CA LEU A 224 6.09 -6.23 10.41
C LEU A 224 7.59 -6.25 10.11
N SER A 225 8.08 -7.20 9.33
CA SER A 225 9.50 -7.27 8.95
C SER A 225 9.85 -6.29 7.82
N ALA A 226 8.89 -5.97 6.94
CA ALA A 226 9.14 -5.09 5.79
C ALA A 226 9.64 -3.68 6.15
N PRO A 227 9.06 -2.95 7.14
CA PRO A 227 9.59 -1.66 7.58
C PRO A 227 11.03 -1.73 8.07
N VAL A 228 11.41 -2.82 8.75
CA VAL A 228 12.78 -3.02 9.27
C VAL A 228 13.77 -3.15 8.11
N LEU A 229 13.43 -3.96 7.09
CA LEU A 229 14.27 -4.11 5.90
C LEU A 229 14.37 -2.83 5.07
N ARG A 230 13.29 -2.03 5.02
CA ARG A 230 13.31 -0.69 4.38
C ARG A 230 14.16 0.31 5.15
N GLN A 231 14.11 0.28 6.48
CA GLN A 231 14.90 1.17 7.32
C GLN A 231 16.40 0.82 7.27
N HIS A 232 16.74 -0.46 7.09
CA HIS A 232 18.11 -0.96 7.10
C HIS A 232 18.45 -1.73 5.81
N PRO A 233 18.55 -1.07 4.64
CA PRO A 233 18.76 -1.75 3.34
C PRO A 233 20.03 -2.62 3.30
N TRP A 234 21.05 -2.23 4.06
CA TRP A 234 22.31 -2.96 4.20
C TRP A 234 22.16 -4.38 4.79
N MET A 235 21.07 -4.68 5.49
CA MET A 235 20.81 -6.04 6.05
C MET A 235 20.78 -7.11 4.95
N SER A 236 20.44 -6.69 3.74
CA SER A 236 20.47 -7.55 2.57
C SER A 236 21.87 -7.94 2.10
N ARG A 237 22.89 -7.15 2.42
CA ARG A 237 24.30 -7.43 2.07
C ARG A 237 25.05 -8.19 3.16
N THR A 238 24.50 -8.23 4.38
CA THR A 238 25.09 -8.93 5.53
C THR A 238 24.52 -10.35 5.73
N SER A 239 23.31 -10.60 5.24
CA SER A 239 22.58 -11.83 5.51
C SER A 239 22.87 -12.92 4.46
N THR A 240 23.79 -13.83 4.78
CA THR A 240 23.81 -15.16 4.18
C THR A 240 22.71 -15.99 4.84
N LEU A 241 21.62 -16.17 4.10
CA LEU A 241 20.23 -16.41 4.52
C LEU A 241 19.90 -17.62 5.44
N LEU A 242 20.85 -18.38 5.97
CA LEU A 242 20.52 -19.55 6.81
C LEU A 242 21.45 -19.80 8.01
N PHE A 243 22.48 -18.97 8.23
CA PHE A 243 23.50 -19.24 9.27
C PHE A 243 23.66 -18.14 10.33
N ALA A 244 22.94 -17.02 10.23
CA ALA A 244 22.91 -16.03 11.30
C ALA A 244 21.95 -16.51 12.41
N VAL A 245 22.41 -17.47 13.23
CA VAL A 245 21.70 -18.01 14.40
C VAL A 245 21.75 -16.99 15.55
N GLY A 246 21.26 -15.79 15.32
CA GLY A 246 21.08 -14.79 16.38
C GLY A 246 19.76 -14.99 17.12
N PRO A 247 19.64 -14.52 18.37
CA PRO A 247 18.43 -14.71 19.18
C PRO A 247 17.18 -14.07 18.57
N ASN A 248 17.30 -12.91 17.92
CA ASN A 248 16.16 -12.27 17.26
C ASN A 248 15.81 -12.99 15.94
N ARG A 249 16.82 -13.40 15.16
CA ARG A 249 16.60 -14.19 13.93
C ARG A 249 15.90 -15.52 14.21
N LEU A 250 16.33 -16.23 15.26
CA LEU A 250 15.68 -17.46 15.68
C LEU A 250 14.24 -17.19 16.12
N ALA A 251 13.99 -16.10 16.87
CA ALA A 251 12.63 -15.73 17.28
C ALA A 251 11.72 -15.41 16.08
N TRP A 252 12.23 -14.75 15.03
CA TRP A 252 11.47 -14.51 13.79
C TRP A 252 11.11 -15.81 13.09
N MET A 253 12.08 -16.73 12.96
CA MET A 253 11.84 -18.04 12.35
C MET A 253 10.82 -18.85 13.16
N GLU A 254 10.93 -18.86 14.49
CA GLU A 254 9.97 -19.51 15.38
C GLU A 254 8.54 -18.97 15.17
N GLN A 255 8.36 -17.65 15.12
CA GLN A 255 7.04 -17.06 14.90
C GLN A 255 6.45 -17.42 13.52
N MET A 256 7.28 -17.44 12.47
CA MET A 256 6.82 -17.84 11.14
C MET A 256 6.48 -19.33 11.05
N LEU A 257 7.23 -20.20 11.75
CA LEU A 257 6.91 -21.63 11.83
C LEU A 257 5.64 -21.88 12.65
N ALA A 258 5.48 -21.19 13.78
CA ALA A 258 4.28 -21.25 14.61
C ALA A 258 3.02 -20.76 13.85
N ALA A 259 3.17 -19.81 12.93
CA ALA A 259 2.08 -19.39 12.04
C ALA A 259 1.60 -20.53 11.13
N LEU A 260 2.44 -21.51 10.79
CA LEU A 260 2.09 -22.69 10.00
C LEU A 260 1.61 -23.88 10.85
N GLU A 261 1.52 -23.72 12.17
CA GLU A 261 0.97 -24.74 13.07
C GLU A 261 -0.49 -25.05 12.71
N GLY A 262 -0.85 -26.34 12.75
CA GLY A 262 -2.18 -26.84 12.38
C GLY A 262 -2.40 -27.06 10.87
N THR A 263 -1.43 -26.74 10.02
CA THR A 263 -1.46 -27.12 8.60
C THR A 263 -1.03 -28.58 8.40
N ALA A 264 -1.42 -29.18 7.27
CA ALA A 264 -1.04 -30.54 6.90
C ALA A 264 0.41 -30.66 6.34
N LEU A 265 1.15 -29.56 6.31
CA LEU A 265 2.53 -29.53 5.82
C LEU A 265 3.47 -30.28 6.78
N SER A 266 4.43 -31.00 6.23
CA SER A 266 5.54 -31.57 7.01
C SER A 266 6.44 -30.48 7.58
N GLU A 267 7.17 -30.77 8.66
CA GLU A 267 8.11 -29.81 9.26
C GLU A 267 9.18 -29.33 8.26
N GLY A 268 9.66 -30.22 7.38
CA GLY A 268 10.57 -29.85 6.30
C GLY A 268 9.93 -28.89 5.28
N ALA A 269 8.66 -29.09 4.94
CA ALA A 269 7.93 -28.20 4.04
C ALA A 269 7.65 -26.83 4.68
N LYS A 270 7.33 -26.79 5.98
CA LYS A 270 7.17 -25.53 6.73
C LYS A 270 8.47 -24.73 6.75
N LEU A 271 9.59 -25.38 7.05
CA LEU A 271 10.91 -24.74 7.04
C LEU A 271 11.28 -24.21 5.65
N ALA A 272 11.04 -25.01 4.60
CA ALA A 272 11.27 -24.58 3.22
C ALA A 272 10.40 -23.38 2.82
N ALA A 273 9.13 -23.36 3.22
CA ALA A 273 8.21 -22.26 2.96
C ALA A 273 8.66 -20.95 3.65
N VAL A 274 9.00 -21.02 4.94
CA VAL A 274 9.53 -19.87 5.70
C VAL A 274 10.86 -19.37 5.10
N GLY A 275 11.74 -20.29 4.69
CA GLY A 275 12.99 -19.97 4.02
C GLY A 275 12.79 -19.25 2.68
N ALA A 276 11.82 -19.70 1.88
CA ALA A 276 11.46 -19.06 0.61
C ALA A 276 10.94 -17.63 0.81
N LEU A 277 10.02 -17.44 1.77
CA LEU A 277 9.51 -16.11 2.15
C LEU A 277 10.63 -15.19 2.61
N SER A 278 11.47 -15.65 3.54
CA SER A 278 12.58 -14.86 4.09
C SER A 278 13.59 -14.46 3.00
N SER A 279 13.89 -15.39 2.09
CA SER A 279 14.81 -15.14 0.98
C SER A 279 14.26 -14.11 0.00
N HIS A 280 12.96 -14.22 -0.32
CA HIS A 280 12.27 -13.26 -1.17
C HIS A 280 12.22 -11.86 -0.56
N GLN A 281 11.88 -11.73 0.73
CA GLN A 281 11.88 -10.42 1.40
C GLN A 281 13.26 -9.75 1.36
N LEU A 282 14.33 -10.52 1.54
CA LEU A 282 15.68 -10.00 1.47
C LEU A 282 16.04 -9.53 0.06
N GLU A 283 15.69 -10.32 -0.95
CA GLU A 283 15.95 -9.99 -2.35
C GLU A 283 15.12 -8.79 -2.81
N TRP A 284 13.86 -8.71 -2.40
CA TRP A 284 13.02 -7.54 -2.62
C TRP A 284 13.68 -6.27 -2.05
N ALA A 285 14.16 -6.34 -0.79
CA ALA A 285 14.88 -5.23 -0.16
C ALA A 285 16.15 -4.82 -0.95
N ARG A 286 16.93 -5.79 -1.47
CA ARG A 286 18.09 -5.50 -2.35
C ARG A 286 17.68 -4.74 -3.59
N GLN A 287 16.62 -5.18 -4.24
CA GLN A 287 16.19 -4.59 -5.49
C GLN A 287 15.67 -3.17 -5.29
N VAL A 288 14.93 -2.90 -4.22
CA VAL A 288 14.47 -1.56 -3.85
C VAL A 288 15.66 -0.62 -3.62
N ASP A 289 16.66 -1.04 -2.84
CA ASP A 289 17.88 -0.27 -2.59
C ASP A 289 18.70 0.01 -3.86
N ALA A 290 18.89 -1.01 -4.69
CA ALA A 290 19.56 -0.89 -5.98
C ALA A 290 18.83 0.04 -6.94
N ARG A 291 17.48 0.05 -6.93
CA ARG A 291 16.67 1.00 -7.72
C ARG A 291 16.81 2.42 -7.20
N ALA A 292 16.72 2.65 -5.89
CA ALA A 292 16.92 3.97 -5.30
C ALA A 292 18.31 4.55 -5.64
N SER A 293 19.35 3.73 -5.51
CA SER A 293 20.72 4.10 -5.90
C SER A 293 20.85 4.41 -7.39
N ARG A 294 20.18 3.65 -8.26
CA ARG A 294 20.20 3.88 -9.72
C ARG A 294 19.38 5.08 -10.16
N ALA A 295 18.24 5.36 -9.53
CA ALA A 295 17.42 6.54 -9.82
C ALA A 295 18.21 7.84 -9.57
N ALA A 296 19.11 7.83 -8.59
CA ALA A 296 20.04 8.94 -8.33
C ALA A 296 21.14 9.10 -9.41
N SER A 297 21.41 8.07 -10.22
CA SER A 297 22.37 8.12 -11.33
C SER A 297 21.63 8.30 -12.67
N SER A 298 22.00 9.30 -13.47
CA SER A 298 21.30 9.57 -14.73
C SER A 298 21.40 8.41 -15.72
N GLY A 299 20.27 7.76 -16.04
CA GLY A 299 20.16 6.76 -17.12
C GLY A 299 19.92 5.32 -16.66
N GLY A 300 19.00 5.10 -15.71
CA GLY A 300 18.69 3.80 -15.09
C GLY A 300 18.60 2.60 -16.05
N THR A 301 18.85 1.40 -15.51
CA THR A 301 18.93 0.12 -16.25
C THR A 301 17.75 -0.11 -17.19
N ASP A 302 16.56 0.34 -16.83
CA ASP A 302 15.33 0.17 -17.61
C ASP A 302 15.35 0.97 -18.93
N ALA A 303 15.91 2.19 -18.91
CA ALA A 303 16.13 2.99 -20.11
C ALA A 303 17.21 2.41 -21.03
N VAL A 304 18.11 1.58 -20.48
CA VAL A 304 19.10 0.82 -21.26
C VAL A 304 18.45 -0.43 -21.85
N ILE A 305 17.63 -1.15 -21.09
CA ILE A 305 16.86 -2.30 -21.57
C ILE A 305 15.99 -1.88 -22.76
N GLY A 306 15.22 -0.79 -22.64
CA GLY A 306 14.39 -0.28 -23.73
C GLY A 306 15.18 0.04 -25.02
N ARG A 307 16.47 0.39 -24.91
CA ARG A 307 17.36 0.65 -26.06
C ARG A 307 17.98 -0.62 -26.67
N LEU A 308 18.12 -1.69 -25.88
CA LEU A 308 18.75 -2.95 -26.32
C LEU A 308 17.73 -3.99 -26.81
N VAL A 309 16.46 -3.81 -26.48
CA VAL A 309 15.40 -4.75 -26.84
C VAL A 309 15.03 -4.62 -28.32
N ASP A 310 15.56 -5.55 -29.12
CA ASP A 310 15.12 -5.79 -30.49
C ASP A 310 13.75 -6.53 -30.51
N PRO A 311 12.68 -5.99 -31.12
CA PRO A 311 11.36 -6.64 -31.14
C PRO A 311 11.26 -7.95 -31.92
N VAL A 312 12.18 -8.20 -32.85
CA VAL A 312 12.23 -9.43 -33.65
C VAL A 312 12.99 -10.51 -32.89
N ALA A 313 14.12 -10.17 -32.28
CA ALA A 313 14.93 -11.10 -31.49
C ALA A 313 14.37 -11.32 -30.07
N HIS A 314 13.68 -10.33 -29.49
CA HIS A 314 13.17 -10.34 -28.11
C HIS A 314 11.68 -9.97 -28.02
N PRO A 315 10.78 -10.70 -28.71
CA PRO A 315 9.36 -10.32 -28.79
C PRO A 315 8.64 -10.29 -27.44
N ALA A 316 9.04 -11.12 -26.47
CA ALA A 316 8.49 -11.08 -25.12
C ALA A 316 8.89 -9.81 -24.36
N MET A 317 10.17 -9.43 -24.42
CA MET A 317 10.67 -8.23 -23.75
C MET A 317 10.15 -6.96 -24.42
N ALA A 318 9.96 -6.97 -25.74
CA ALA A 318 9.33 -5.86 -26.45
C ALA A 318 7.91 -5.59 -25.96
N ARG A 319 7.13 -6.63 -25.62
CA ARG A 319 5.81 -6.47 -24.99
C ARG A 319 5.91 -5.85 -23.59
N VAL A 320 6.90 -6.26 -22.80
CA VAL A 320 7.15 -5.71 -21.44
C VAL A 320 7.55 -4.22 -21.52
N VAL A 321 8.49 -3.89 -22.40
CA VAL A 321 8.91 -2.49 -22.66
C VAL A 321 7.73 -1.66 -23.16
N ALA A 322 6.96 -2.17 -24.12
CA ALA A 322 5.78 -1.48 -24.66
C ALA A 322 4.66 -1.28 -23.62
N ALA A 323 4.55 -2.19 -22.64
CA ALA A 323 3.62 -2.06 -21.53
C ALA A 323 4.06 -1.02 -20.49
N GLY A 324 5.30 -0.51 -20.54
CA GLY A 324 5.80 0.51 -19.61
C GLY A 324 6.06 0.00 -18.18
N VAL A 325 5.88 -1.29 -17.91
CA VAL A 325 5.96 -1.89 -16.56
C VAL A 325 7.38 -1.98 -16.00
N LEU A 326 8.40 -1.60 -16.77
CA LEU A 326 9.77 -1.46 -16.26
C LEU A 326 9.94 -0.20 -15.38
N ASP A 327 9.03 0.78 -15.52
CA ASP A 327 9.04 2.05 -14.79
C ASP A 327 8.06 2.06 -13.60
N GLU A 328 7.15 1.09 -13.53
CA GLU A 328 6.13 1.05 -12.48
C GLU A 328 6.74 0.72 -11.12
N SER A 329 6.80 1.78 -10.32
CA SER A 329 7.16 1.85 -8.92
C SER A 329 6.36 0.88 -8.07
N ASP A 330 7.08 0.10 -7.25
CA ASP A 330 6.60 -0.57 -6.05
C ASP A 330 5.20 -1.18 -6.18
N ASP A 331 5.09 -2.36 -6.81
CA ASP A 331 3.90 -3.22 -6.73
C ASP A 331 3.74 -3.82 -5.32
N VAL A 332 3.76 -2.94 -4.33
CA VAL A 332 3.43 -3.19 -2.94
C VAL A 332 1.97 -2.77 -2.82
N GLY A 333 1.08 -3.74 -2.62
CA GLY A 333 -0.34 -3.43 -2.43
C GLY A 333 -0.57 -2.64 -1.13
N ASP A 334 -1.80 -2.19 -0.92
CA ASP A 334 -2.20 -1.40 0.28
C ASP A 334 -1.85 -2.09 1.62
N ASP A 335 -1.68 -3.41 1.61
CA ASP A 335 -1.30 -4.26 2.74
C ASP A 335 0.22 -4.32 3.02
N GLY A 336 1.04 -3.69 2.17
CA GLY A 336 2.50 -3.72 2.31
C GLY A 336 3.19 -4.95 1.72
N LEU A 337 2.46 -5.85 1.05
CA LEU A 337 2.99 -7.06 0.43
C LEU A 337 3.18 -6.87 -1.08
N ASP A 338 4.31 -7.38 -1.59
CA ASP A 338 4.60 -7.37 -3.02
C ASP A 338 4.02 -8.59 -3.75
N PHE A 339 3.92 -8.52 -5.08
CA PHE A 339 3.44 -9.61 -5.92
C PHE A 339 4.14 -10.95 -5.67
N GLY A 340 5.47 -10.96 -5.52
CA GLY A 340 6.24 -12.18 -5.28
C GLY A 340 5.91 -12.80 -3.92
N THR A 341 5.71 -11.97 -2.91
CA THR A 341 5.25 -12.44 -1.59
C THR A 341 3.87 -13.10 -1.69
N ARG A 342 2.92 -12.49 -2.40
CA ARG A 342 1.59 -13.08 -2.62
C ARG A 342 1.67 -14.40 -3.37
N LEU A 343 2.48 -14.45 -4.43
CA LEU A 343 2.68 -15.68 -5.21
C LEU A 343 3.22 -16.83 -4.36
N ILE A 344 4.17 -16.55 -3.46
CA ILE A 344 4.70 -17.56 -2.53
C ILE A 344 3.61 -18.00 -1.54
N LEU A 345 2.87 -17.06 -0.95
CA LEU A 345 1.76 -17.39 -0.03
C LEU A 345 0.67 -18.21 -0.71
N ASP A 346 0.32 -17.91 -1.96
CA ASP A 346 -0.66 -18.66 -2.73
C ASP A 346 -0.16 -20.09 -3.03
N GLY A 347 1.13 -20.23 -3.36
CA GLY A 347 1.78 -21.53 -3.53
C GLY A 347 1.77 -22.36 -2.25
N ILE A 348 2.02 -21.74 -1.09
CA ILE A 348 1.89 -22.39 0.22
C ILE A 348 0.44 -22.82 0.45
N GLY A 349 -0.53 -21.96 0.14
CA GLY A 349 -1.95 -22.28 0.26
C GLY A 349 -2.36 -23.50 -0.55
N ALA A 350 -1.92 -23.58 -1.81
CA ALA A 350 -2.16 -24.74 -2.66
C ALA A 350 -1.55 -26.04 -2.08
N LEU A 351 -0.36 -25.96 -1.46
CA LEU A 351 0.25 -27.11 -0.78
C LEU A 351 -0.48 -27.50 0.50
N VAL A 352 -0.99 -26.54 1.26
CA VAL A 352 -1.80 -26.79 2.46
C VAL A 352 -3.11 -27.46 2.09
N ASP A 353 -3.78 -26.99 1.03
CA ASP A 353 -5.06 -27.51 0.57
C ASP A 353 -4.92 -28.88 -0.10
N GLY A 354 -3.87 -29.09 -0.89
CA GLY A 354 -3.59 -30.38 -1.53
C GLY A 354 -3.07 -31.47 -0.57
N ALA A 355 -2.69 -31.10 0.65
CA ALA A 355 -2.29 -32.02 1.70
C ALA A 355 -3.45 -32.45 2.64
N ARG A 356 -4.66 -31.89 2.43
CA ARG A 356 -5.90 -32.35 3.07
C ARG A 356 -6.52 -33.50 2.29
#